data_AF-A0A2V8QDK5-F1
#
_entry.id   AF-A0A2V8QDK5-F1
#
_cell.length_a   1.000
_cell.length_b   1.000
_cell.length_c   1.000
_cell.angle_alpha   90.00
_cell.angle_beta   90.00
_cell.angle_gamma   90.00
#
_symmetry.space_group_name_H-M   'P 1'
#
loop_
_entity.id
_entity.type
_entity.pdbx_description
1 polymer ?
#
loop_
_entity_poly.entity_id
_entity_poly.type
_entity_poly.pdbx_seq_one_letter_code
_entity_poly.pdbx_strand_id
1 'polypeptide(L)' 'VGALENVSLAEALEEVERRMISDALRRHKGNISRAARELGLTRRGLYLKIDRYHITDRDGTND' A
#
# COMPACT_ATOMS: atom_id res chain seq x y z
N VAL A 1 17.79 0.54 -23.83
CA VAL A 1 16.61 1.21 -23.25
C VAL A 1 15.42 0.27 -23.36
N GLY A 2 15.19 -0.59 -22.37
CA GLY A 2 14.19 -1.66 -22.49
C GLY A 2 13.71 -2.11 -21.12
N ALA A 3 12.74 -1.38 -20.56
CA ALA A 3 12.08 -1.76 -19.30
C ALA A 3 10.65 -1.20 -19.21
N LEU A 4 9.99 -0.96 -20.35
CA LEU A 4 8.59 -0.48 -20.41
C LEU A 4 7.82 -1.23 -21.50
N GLU A 5 8.08 -2.51 -21.70
CA GLU A 5 7.30 -3.35 -22.62
C GLU A 5 6.49 -4.35 -21.80
N ASN A 6 5.16 -4.18 -21.85
CA ASN A 6 4.10 -5.01 -21.25
C ASN A 6 3.86 -4.92 -19.72
N VAL A 7 3.78 -3.72 -19.14
CA VAL A 7 3.05 -3.57 -17.86
C VAL A 7 1.55 -3.58 -18.16
N SER A 8 0.83 -4.58 -17.65
CA SER A 8 -0.61 -4.61 -17.80
C SER A 8 -1.28 -3.50 -16.97
N LEU A 9 -2.47 -3.04 -17.38
CA LEU A 9 -3.24 -2.07 -16.58
C LEU A 9 -3.46 -2.57 -15.14
N ALA A 10 -3.64 -3.89 -14.98
CA ALA A 10 -3.79 -4.53 -13.68
C ALA A 10 -2.56 -4.33 -12.79
N GLU A 11 -1.35 -4.52 -13.34
CA GLU A 11 -0.10 -4.33 -12.60
C GLU A 11 0.16 -2.86 -12.27
N ALA A 12 -0.15 -1.95 -13.19
CA ALA A 12 -0.02 -0.51 -12.94
C ALA A 12 -0.95 -0.06 -11.80
N LEU A 13 -2.20 -0.55 -11.79
CA LEU A 13 -3.15 -0.26 -10.71
C LEU A 13 -2.71 -0.87 -9.38
N GLU A 14 -2.15 -2.08 -9.41
CA GLU A 14 -1.62 -2.72 -8.21
C GLU A 14 -0.49 -1.90 -7.57
N GLU A 15 0.46 -1.44 -8.38
CA GLU A 15 1.58 -0.63 -7.89
C GLU A 15 1.11 0.71 -7.32
N VAL A 16 0.17 1.38 -7.99
CA VAL A 16 -0.43 2.62 -7.47
C VAL A 16 -1.14 2.35 -6.13
N GLU A 17 -1.93 1.28 -6.06
CA GLU A 17 -2.64 0.91 -4.83
C GLU A 17 -1.67 0.60 -3.69
N ARG A 18 -0.60 -0.17 -3.97
CA ARG A 18 0.43 -0.51 -2.99
C ARG A 18 1.11 0.74 -2.43
N ARG A 19 1.48 1.70 -3.29
CA ARG A 19 2.07 2.98 -2.89
C ARG A 19 1.12 3.80 -2.03
N MET A 20 -0.13 3.93 -2.44
CA MET A 20 -1.15 4.67 -1.67
C MET A 20 -1.35 4.07 -0.26
N ILE A 21 -1.38 2.74 -0.15
CA ILE A 21 -1.50 2.06 1.14
C ILE A 21 -0.27 2.29 2.00
N SER A 22 0.94 2.11 1.46
CA SER A 22 2.20 2.32 2.18
C SER A 22 2.31 3.75 2.70
N ASP A 23 2.01 4.74 1.86
CA ASP A 23 2.07 6.15 2.23
C ASP A 23 1.04 6.51 3.30
N ALA A 24 -0.19 6.00 3.21
CA ALA A 24 -1.21 6.22 4.22
C ALA A 24 -0.81 5.60 5.57
N LEU A 25 -0.24 4.39 5.56
CA LEU A 25 0.28 3.76 6.78
C LEU A 25 1.41 4.58 7.39
N ARG A 26 2.37 5.05 6.59
CA ARG A 26 3.47 5.93 7.04
C ARG A 26 2.95 7.23 7.64
N ARG A 27 2.04 7.94 6.95
CA ARG A 27 1.41 9.18 7.45
C ARG A 27 0.72 8.99 8.79
N HIS A 28 0.09 7.84 8.99
CA HIS A 28 -0.64 7.51 10.22
C HIS A 28 0.17 6.67 11.21
N LYS A 29 1.49 6.52 11.03
CA LYS A 29 2.40 5.76 11.90
C LYS A 29 1.89 4.34 12.19
N GLY A 30 1.53 3.61 11.14
CA GLY A 30 1.00 2.25 11.21
C GLY A 30 -0.44 2.15 11.71
N ASN A 31 -1.15 3.26 11.95
CA ASN A 31 -2.53 3.21 12.41
C ASN A 31 -3.49 2.84 11.26
N ILE A 32 -3.73 1.54 11.12
CA ILE A 32 -4.59 0.92 10.09
C ILE A 32 -5.99 1.54 10.06
N SER A 33 -6.59 1.86 11.20
CA SER A 33 -7.94 2.45 11.23
C SER A 33 -7.96 3.85 10.60
N ARG A 34 -6.94 4.67 10.85
CA ARG A 34 -6.83 6.01 10.28
C ARG A 34 -6.45 5.98 8.80
N ALA A 35 -5.48 5.13 8.43
CA ALA A 35 -5.10 4.91 7.05
C ALA A 35 -6.28 4.40 6.21
N ALA A 36 -7.09 3.46 6.74
CA ALA A 36 -8.26 2.95 6.06
C ALA A 36 -9.30 4.06 5.83
N ARG A 37 -9.56 4.90 6.84
CA ARG A 37 -10.48 6.04 6.72
C ARG A 37 -10.02 7.06 5.69
N GLU A 38 -8.72 7.34 5.61
CA GLU A 38 -8.15 8.23 4.59
C GLU A 38 -8.34 7.65 3.18
N LEU A 39 -8.10 6.36 3.00
CA LEU A 39 -8.23 5.68 1.71
C LEU A 39 -9.68 5.33 1.34
N GLY A 40 -10.67 5.70 2.17
CA GLY A 40 -12.08 5.33 1.95
C GLY A 40 -12.36 3.83 2.07
N LEU A 41 -11.47 3.08 2.73
CA LEU A 41 -11.58 1.64 2.93
C LEU A 41 -12.12 1.32 4.32
N THR A 42 -12.69 0.12 4.45
CA THR A 42 -12.91 -0.47 5.77
C THR A 42 -11.58 -0.94 6.35
N ARG A 43 -11.45 -0.97 7.69
CA ARG A 43 -10.25 -1.49 8.36
C ARG A 43 -9.92 -2.93 7.91
N ARG A 44 -10.94 -3.78 7.76
CA ARG A 44 -10.79 -5.16 7.27
C ARG A 44 -10.33 -5.19 5.81
N GLY A 45 -10.91 -4.33 4.96
CA GLY A 45 -10.51 -4.21 3.55
C GLY A 45 -9.04 -3.78 3.40
N LEU A 46 -8.60 -2.82 4.20
CA LEU A 46 -7.19 -2.42 4.23
C LEU A 46 -6.29 -3.57 4.70
N TYR A 47 -6.68 -4.31 5.74
CA TYR A 47 -5.91 -5.45 6.25
C TYR A 47 -5.68 -6.53 5.17
N LEU A 48 -6.72 -6.86 4.40
CA LEU A 48 -6.61 -7.84 3.31
C LEU A 48 -5.67 -7.37 2.18
N LYS A 49 -5.66 -6.07 1.87
CA LYS A 49 -4.76 -5.50 0.86
C LYS A 49 -3.31 -5.46 1.34
N ILE A 50 -3.10 -5.12 2.61
CA ILE A 50 -1.78 -5.18 3.26
C ILE A 50 -1.21 -6.60 3.18
N ASP A 51 -2.02 -7.59 3.52
CA ASP A 51 -1.65 -9.02 3.45
C ASP A 51 -1.32 -9.44 2.01
N ARG A 52 -2.22 -9.13 1.06
CA ARG A 52 -2.04 -9.43 -0.37
C ARG A 52 -0.76 -8.84 -0.95
N TYR A 53 -0.43 -7.60 -0.58
CA TYR A 53 0.73 -6.88 -1.12
C TYR A 53 1.97 -7.00 -0.26
N HIS A 54 1.94 -7.81 0.81
CA HIS A 54 3.02 -7.96 1.78
C HIS A 54 3.59 -6.61 2.28
N ILE A 55 2.72 -5.61 2.42
CA ILE A 55 3.12 -4.26 2.84
C ILE A 55 3.47 -4.34 4.33
N THR A 56 4.75 -4.30 4.65
CA THR A 56 5.19 -4.33 6.04
C THR A 56 5.43 -2.89 6.50
N ASP A 57 4.83 -2.50 7.62
CA ASP A 57 5.04 -1.20 8.30
C ASP A 57 6.48 -1.03 8.85
N ARG A 58 7.44 -1.86 8.43
CA ARG A 58 8.84 -1.83 8.87
C ARG A 58 9.59 -0.67 8.22
N ASP A 59 9.17 0.55 8.54
CA ASP A 59 9.92 1.79 8.37
C ASP A 59 9.99 2.49 9.73
N GLY A 60 10.49 1.72 10.71
CA GLY A 60 10.62 2.14 12.12
C GLY A 60 11.71 1.36 12.86
N THR A 61 12.65 0.72 12.16
CA THR A 61 13.80 0.05 12.78
C THR A 61 15.04 0.22 11.89
N ASN A 62 15.84 1.23 12.25
CA ASN A 62 17.30 1.28 12.19
C ASN A 62 18.00 1.17 10.82
N ASP A 63 18.41 2.32 10.26
CA ASP A 63 19.85 2.49 9.95
C ASP A 63 20.62 2.51 11.28
#